data_AF-A0A956HAG1-F1
#
_entry.id   AF-A0A956HAG1-F1
#
_cell.length_a   1.000
_cell.length_b   1.000
_cell.length_c   1.000
_cell.angle_alpha   90.00
_cell.angle_beta   90.00
_cell.angle_gamma   90.00
#
_symmetry.space_group_name_H-M   'P 1'
#
loop_
_entity.id
_entity.type
_entity.pdbx_description
1 polymer ?
#
loop_
_entity_poly.entity_id
_entity_poly.type
_entity_poly.pdbx_seq_one_letter_code
_entity_poly.pdbx_strand_id
1 'polypeptide(L)'
;VGACSFGVWKAGQAIFGESETQGTKYAVNQVWIDHVPRDDRDMITHLVLIDHRDGQFGAIGHSSQWRHIIDVFKWNLQKDTLRVYFPQDQAKGALKIETWECEGEAPKPFELCMRLTNKQGNSAMLYSRRDWEIDPHDAADSLAEITEDEPALAGVLELEDGANLPELDMEAAEDEWSLRDVLP
;
A
#
# COMPACT_ATOMS: atom_id res chain seq x y z
N VAL A 1 25.29 40.17 -3.49
CA VAL A 1 24.25 40.23 -4.54
C VAL A 1 24.58 39.09 -5.51
N GLY A 2 24.01 37.89 -5.45
CA GLY A 2 22.66 37.42 -5.16
C GLY A 2 22.22 36.62 -6.40
N ALA A 3 22.70 35.37 -6.53
CA ALA A 3 22.54 34.54 -7.74
C ALA A 3 21.37 33.57 -7.59
N CYS A 4 20.59 33.44 -8.67
CA CYS A 4 19.30 32.78 -8.78
C CYS A 4 19.36 31.27 -8.51
N SER A 5 18.59 30.80 -7.52
CA SER A 5 18.30 29.38 -7.27
C SER A 5 16.79 29.11 -7.18
N PHE A 6 16.00 29.71 -8.08
CA PHE A 6 14.58 29.42 -8.25
C PHE A 6 14.37 28.91 -9.67
N GLY A 7 14.56 27.60 -9.90
CA GLY A 7 14.38 27.03 -11.24
C GLY A 7 14.30 25.51 -11.33
N VAL A 8 14.71 24.76 -10.31
CA VAL A 8 14.79 23.29 -10.42
C VAL A 8 13.48 22.58 -10.04
N TRP A 9 12.64 23.19 -9.19
CA TRP A 9 11.47 22.51 -8.62
C TRP A 9 10.26 22.34 -9.54
N LYS A 10 10.21 23.00 -10.71
CA LYS A 10 9.09 22.83 -11.67
C LYS A 10 9.39 21.92 -12.86
N ALA A 11 10.64 21.54 -13.09
CA ALA A 11 11.00 20.62 -14.17
C ALA A 11 10.76 19.15 -13.80
N GLY A 12 10.67 18.82 -12.51
CA GLY A 12 10.41 17.48 -12.00
C GLY A 12 8.95 17.02 -12.06
N GLN A 13 7.97 17.88 -12.38
CA GLN A 13 6.56 17.45 -12.48
C GLN A 13 6.11 17.16 -13.92
N ALA A 14 6.81 17.70 -14.93
CA ALA A 14 6.46 17.51 -16.34
C ALA A 14 7.06 16.25 -16.99
N ILE A 15 8.00 15.57 -16.32
CA ILE A 15 8.62 14.31 -16.80
C ILE A 15 7.96 13.07 -16.17
N PHE A 16 7.24 13.24 -15.06
CA PHE A 16 6.60 12.14 -14.33
C PHE A 16 5.08 12.07 -14.57
N GLY A 17 4.54 12.95 -15.43
CA GLY A 17 3.16 12.89 -15.89
C GLY A 17 3.02 11.93 -17.07
N GLU A 18 2.05 11.03 -16.98
CA GLU A 18 1.51 10.19 -18.06
C GLU A 18 2.33 8.94 -18.43
N SER A 19 2.39 7.99 -17.51
CA SER A 19 2.15 6.58 -17.87
C SER A 19 1.63 5.82 -16.67
N GLU A 20 0.38 6.09 -16.28
CA GLU A 20 -0.41 5.06 -15.59
C GLU A 20 -0.38 3.83 -16.49
N THR A 21 0.40 2.85 -16.07
CA THR A 21 0.45 1.58 -16.78
C THR A 21 -0.87 0.91 -16.47
N GLN A 22 -1.60 0.40 -17.47
CA GLN A 22 -2.96 -0.16 -17.28
C GLN A 22 -3.07 -1.14 -16.09
N GLY A 23 -1.97 -1.77 -15.70
CA GLY A 23 -1.86 -2.68 -14.57
C GLY A 23 -1.48 -2.06 -13.22
N THR A 24 -1.47 -0.75 -12.98
CA THR A 24 -1.20 -0.21 -11.62
C THR A 24 -2.18 0.87 -11.16
N LYS A 25 -3.21 1.12 -11.96
CA LYS A 25 -4.20 2.20 -11.77
C LYS A 25 -4.81 2.23 -10.36
N TYR A 26 -5.09 1.07 -9.78
CA TYR A 26 -5.81 0.97 -8.50
C TYR A 26 -4.87 0.74 -7.31
N ALA A 27 -3.56 0.64 -7.54
CA ALA A 27 -2.63 0.15 -6.52
C ALA A 27 -2.51 1.04 -5.29
N VAL A 28 -2.70 2.35 -5.46
CA VAL A 28 -2.41 3.38 -4.46
C VAL A 28 -3.72 3.97 -3.93
N ASN A 29 -3.72 4.37 -2.67
CA ASN A 29 -4.85 4.95 -1.93
C ASN A 29 -6.08 4.03 -1.93
N GLN A 30 -5.82 2.74 -1.74
CA GLN A 30 -6.84 1.70 -1.81
C GLN A 30 -6.52 0.61 -0.77
N VAL A 31 -7.53 0.14 -0.04
CA VAL A 31 -7.37 -0.98 0.91
C VAL A 31 -7.45 -2.32 0.18
N TRP A 32 -6.50 -3.22 0.40
CA TRP A 32 -6.45 -4.54 -0.23
C TRP A 32 -6.44 -5.65 0.80
N ILE A 33 -7.23 -6.71 0.59
CA ILE A 33 -7.27 -7.89 1.47
C ILE A 33 -7.29 -9.20 0.67
N ASP A 34 -6.81 -10.30 1.25
CA ASP A 34 -6.79 -11.61 0.56
C ASP A 34 -8.16 -12.31 0.52
N HIS A 35 -9.04 -12.06 1.49
CA HIS A 35 -10.42 -12.55 1.50
C HIS A 35 -11.29 -11.80 2.51
N VAL A 36 -12.62 -11.97 2.41
CA VAL A 36 -13.55 -11.47 3.43
C VAL A 36 -13.41 -12.31 4.70
N PRO A 37 -13.21 -11.70 5.89
CA PRO A 37 -13.17 -12.43 7.15
C PRO A 37 -14.44 -13.27 7.35
N ARG A 38 -14.27 -14.56 7.67
CA ARG A 38 -15.40 -15.48 7.92
C ARG A 38 -15.92 -15.43 9.35
N ASP A 39 -15.06 -15.08 10.29
CA ASP A 39 -15.34 -14.89 11.71
C ASP A 39 -14.31 -13.97 12.37
N ASP A 40 -14.56 -13.55 13.61
CA ASP A 40 -13.72 -12.60 14.35
C ASP A 40 -12.25 -13.04 14.52
N ARG A 41 -11.94 -14.34 14.33
CA ARG A 41 -10.60 -14.91 14.51
C ARG A 41 -9.93 -15.23 13.18
N ASP A 42 -10.64 -15.05 12.07
CA ASP A 42 -10.10 -15.28 10.73
C ASP A 42 -9.01 -14.25 10.45
N MET A 43 -7.80 -14.74 10.17
CA MET A 43 -6.65 -13.89 9.89
C MET A 43 -6.66 -13.58 8.39
N ILE A 44 -6.89 -12.33 8.05
CA ILE A 44 -6.75 -11.82 6.69
C ILE A 44 -5.39 -11.17 6.50
N THR A 45 -4.85 -11.31 5.30
CA THR A 45 -3.74 -10.46 4.85
C THR A 45 -4.32 -9.12 4.42
N HIS A 46 -3.69 -8.02 4.82
CA HIS A 46 -4.04 -6.69 4.33
C HIS A 46 -2.82 -5.94 3.80
N LEU A 47 -3.06 -5.07 2.83
CA LEU A 47 -2.09 -4.14 2.27
C LEU A 47 -2.79 -2.81 2.00
N VAL A 48 -2.12 -1.73 2.37
CA VAL A 48 -2.50 -0.37 1.96
C VAL A 48 -1.25 0.38 1.53
N LEU A 49 -1.35 1.11 0.42
CA LEU A 49 -0.30 2.00 -0.07
C LEU A 49 -0.89 3.40 -0.10
N ILE A 50 -0.40 4.29 0.74
CA ILE A 50 -0.90 5.66 0.85
C ILE A 50 0.13 6.62 0.24
N ASP A 51 -0.33 7.42 -0.72
CA ASP A 51 0.41 8.55 -1.28
C ASP A 51 -0.16 9.85 -0.72
N HIS A 52 0.49 10.37 0.33
CA HIS A 52 0.09 11.56 1.05
C HIS A 52 1.07 12.70 0.76
N ARG A 53 0.65 13.96 0.99
CA ARG A 53 1.51 15.15 0.83
C ARG A 53 2.82 15.11 1.63
N ASP A 54 2.81 14.37 2.74
CA ASP A 54 3.94 14.24 3.68
C ASP A 54 4.82 13.02 3.38
N GLY A 55 4.47 12.22 2.37
CA GLY A 55 5.26 11.10 1.87
C GLY A 55 4.44 9.88 1.46
N GLN A 56 5.15 8.89 0.91
CA GLN A 56 4.60 7.60 0.48
C GLN A 56 4.87 6.54 1.55
N PHE A 57 3.81 6.09 2.22
CA PHE A 57 3.85 5.09 3.28
C PHE A 57 2.80 4.03 3.05
N GLY A 58 3.06 2.82 3.53
CA GLY A 58 2.16 1.70 3.39
C GLY A 58 2.21 0.83 4.64
N ALA A 59 1.19 0.00 4.79
CA ALA A 59 1.12 -1.00 5.82
C ALA A 59 0.78 -2.34 5.18
N ILE A 60 1.42 -3.40 5.65
CA ILE A 60 1.13 -4.77 5.25
C ILE A 60 1.13 -5.63 6.49
N GLY A 61 0.28 -6.64 6.52
CA GLY A 61 0.31 -7.57 7.63
C GLY A 61 -0.82 -8.55 7.61
N HIS A 62 -0.98 -9.19 8.77
CA HIS A 62 -2.09 -10.09 9.01
C HIS A 62 -2.91 -9.57 10.17
N SER A 63 -4.23 -9.58 10.03
CA SER A 63 -5.11 -9.13 11.10
C SER A 63 -6.40 -9.94 11.17
N SER A 64 -6.97 -10.00 12.37
CA SER A 64 -8.32 -10.47 12.70
C SER A 64 -8.93 -9.47 13.67
N GLN A 65 -10.15 -9.66 14.17
CA GLN A 65 -10.71 -8.75 15.18
C GLN A 65 -9.90 -8.69 16.50
N TRP A 66 -9.09 -9.72 16.79
CA TRP A 66 -8.41 -9.87 18.09
C TRP A 66 -6.89 -9.76 18.02
N ARG A 67 -6.30 -9.85 16.83
CA ARG A 67 -4.85 -9.93 16.66
C ARG A 67 -4.43 -9.18 15.41
N HIS A 68 -3.44 -8.31 15.58
CA HIS A 68 -2.86 -7.48 14.53
C HIS A 68 -1.35 -7.66 14.52
N ILE A 69 -0.80 -8.01 13.37
CA ILE A 69 0.64 -8.01 13.09
C ILE A 69 0.79 -7.14 11.86
N ILE A 70 1.34 -5.93 12.03
CA ILE A 70 1.35 -4.90 11.02
C ILE A 70 2.76 -4.32 10.94
N ASP A 71 3.29 -4.33 9.72
CA ASP A 71 4.56 -3.69 9.39
C ASP A 71 4.28 -2.44 8.55
N VAL A 72 4.76 -1.30 9.04
CA VAL A 72 4.69 -0.03 8.33
C VAL A 72 5.99 0.19 7.56
N PHE A 73 5.86 0.58 6.29
CA PHE A 73 6.99 0.76 5.39
C PHE A 73 6.85 2.02 4.55
N LYS A 74 7.99 2.55 4.09
CA LYS A 74 8.03 3.55 3.02
C LYS A 74 7.99 2.82 1.67
N TRP A 75 7.37 3.40 0.66
CA TRP A 75 7.34 2.80 -0.67
C TRP A 75 7.57 3.80 -1.79
N ASN A 76 7.87 3.28 -2.98
CA ASN A 76 7.91 4.04 -4.23
C ASN A 76 7.50 3.08 -5.37
N LEU A 77 6.53 3.50 -6.18
CA LEU A 77 6.05 2.74 -7.34
C LEU A 77 6.62 3.33 -8.63
N GLN A 78 7.35 2.50 -9.37
CA GLN A 78 7.85 2.87 -10.70
C GLN A 78 7.32 1.87 -11.72
N LYS A 79 6.40 2.33 -12.58
CA LYS A 79 5.66 1.49 -13.52
C LYS A 79 4.91 0.37 -12.79
N ASP A 80 5.38 -0.86 -12.92
CA ASP A 80 4.85 -2.09 -12.30
C ASP A 80 5.70 -2.58 -11.12
N THR A 81 6.74 -1.85 -10.74
CA THR A 81 7.68 -2.27 -9.70
C THR A 81 7.50 -1.42 -8.43
N LEU A 82 6.94 -2.04 -7.40
CA LEU A 82 6.80 -1.49 -6.06
C LEU A 82 8.08 -1.76 -5.27
N ARG A 83 8.80 -0.70 -4.88
CA ARG A 83 9.93 -0.80 -3.94
C ARG A 83 9.43 -0.44 -2.55
N VAL A 84 9.80 -1.25 -1.56
CA VAL A 84 9.42 -1.06 -0.15
C VAL A 84 10.66 -0.99 0.72
N TYR A 85 10.58 -0.22 1.80
CA TYR A 85 11.61 -0.09 2.81
C TYR A 85 10.97 -0.10 4.20
N PHE A 86 11.35 -1.07 5.02
CA PHE A 86 10.89 -1.26 6.40
C PHE A 86 11.89 -0.60 7.34
N PRO A 87 11.58 0.58 7.93
CA PRO A 87 12.55 1.32 8.73
C PRO A 87 12.98 0.60 10.01
N GLN A 88 12.06 -0.18 10.60
CA GLN A 88 12.28 -0.89 11.86
C GLN A 88 13.43 -1.91 11.75
N ASP A 89 13.47 -2.64 10.65
CA ASP A 89 14.46 -3.71 10.41
C ASP A 89 15.54 -3.29 9.41
N GLN A 90 15.45 -2.06 8.88
CA GLN A 90 16.27 -1.54 7.78
C GLN A 90 16.24 -2.40 6.51
N ALA A 91 15.19 -3.20 6.32
CA ALA A 91 15.06 -4.15 5.23
C ALA A 91 14.42 -3.51 3.98
N LYS A 92 14.81 -3.96 2.79
CA LYS A 92 14.27 -3.48 1.52
C LYS A 92 13.68 -4.62 0.70
N GLY A 93 12.59 -4.33 0.01
CA GLY A 93 11.90 -5.26 -0.87
C GLY A 93 11.60 -4.65 -2.23
N ALA A 94 11.40 -5.52 -3.22
CA ALA A 94 10.84 -5.13 -4.51
C ALA A 94 9.84 -6.18 -4.98
N LEU A 95 8.67 -5.70 -5.38
CA LEU A 95 7.53 -6.49 -5.81
C LEU A 95 7.09 -6.01 -7.18
N LYS A 96 6.69 -6.94 -8.05
CA LYS A 96 5.87 -6.58 -9.20
C LYS A 96 4.42 -6.48 -8.75
N ILE A 97 3.73 -5.45 -9.20
CA ILE A 97 2.35 -5.17 -8.88
C ILE A 97 1.54 -5.08 -10.17
N GLU A 98 0.41 -5.78 -10.19
CA GLU A 98 -0.55 -5.74 -11.27
C GLU A 98 -1.95 -5.58 -10.66
N THR A 99 -2.73 -4.60 -11.12
CA THR A 99 -4.10 -4.31 -10.67
C THR A 99 -5.03 -4.24 -11.86
N TRP A 100 -6.19 -4.88 -11.76
CA TRP A 100 -7.22 -4.86 -12.80
C TRP A 100 -8.61 -4.95 -12.18
N GLU A 101 -9.64 -4.68 -12.98
CA GLU A 101 -11.02 -4.93 -12.59
C GLU A 101 -11.28 -6.44 -12.66
N CYS A 102 -11.83 -7.04 -11.61
CA CYS A 102 -11.92 -8.50 -11.52
C CYS A 102 -12.88 -9.12 -12.55
N GLU A 103 -13.80 -8.37 -13.16
CA GLU A 103 -14.80 -8.86 -14.15
C GLU A 103 -15.56 -10.15 -13.76
N GLY A 104 -15.73 -10.41 -12.46
CA GLY A 104 -16.39 -11.63 -11.93
C GLY A 104 -15.46 -12.81 -11.63
N GLU A 105 -14.14 -12.65 -11.76
CA GLU A 105 -13.13 -13.63 -11.34
C GLU A 105 -13.02 -13.74 -9.81
N ALA A 106 -13.25 -12.64 -9.10
CA ALA A 106 -13.15 -12.59 -7.64
C ALA A 106 -14.46 -12.96 -6.93
N PRO A 107 -14.38 -13.49 -5.70
CA PRO A 107 -15.54 -13.62 -4.83
C PRO A 107 -16.21 -12.26 -4.61
N LYS A 108 -17.55 -12.23 -4.65
CA LYS A 108 -18.28 -11.06 -4.17
C LYS A 108 -17.92 -10.81 -2.69
N PRO A 109 -17.77 -9.55 -2.26
CA PRO A 109 -18.13 -8.30 -2.93
C PRO A 109 -17.01 -7.62 -3.76
N PHE A 110 -15.88 -8.28 -4.00
CA PHE A 110 -14.72 -7.61 -4.60
C PHE A 110 -14.91 -7.25 -6.07
N GLU A 111 -14.37 -6.10 -6.44
CA GLU A 111 -14.45 -5.51 -7.78
C GLU A 111 -13.07 -5.28 -8.41
N LEU A 112 -12.04 -5.16 -7.57
CA LEU A 112 -10.67 -4.87 -7.96
C LEU A 112 -9.77 -6.02 -7.51
N CYS A 113 -8.85 -6.42 -8.39
CA CYS A 113 -7.93 -7.52 -8.19
C CYS A 113 -6.50 -6.98 -8.23
N MET A 114 -5.65 -7.50 -7.35
CA MET A 114 -4.22 -7.19 -7.31
C MET A 114 -3.39 -8.46 -7.23
N ARG A 115 -2.39 -8.56 -8.08
CA ARG A 115 -1.33 -9.57 -8.01
C ARG A 115 -0.03 -8.92 -7.57
N LEU A 116 0.56 -9.48 -6.51
CA LEU A 116 1.89 -9.14 -6.05
C LEU A 116 2.84 -10.29 -6.35
N THR A 117 3.95 -10.05 -7.03
CA THR A 117 4.93 -11.08 -7.37
C THR A 117 6.32 -10.69 -6.89
N ASN A 118 7.00 -11.55 -6.12
CA ASN A 118 8.39 -11.31 -5.72
C ASN A 118 9.40 -11.70 -6.80
N LYS A 119 10.67 -11.42 -6.53
CA LYS A 119 11.80 -11.82 -7.38
C LYS A 119 11.92 -13.34 -7.56
N GLN A 120 11.46 -14.13 -6.60
CA GLN A 120 11.46 -15.59 -6.65
C GLN A 120 10.31 -16.17 -7.49
N GLY A 121 9.38 -15.33 -7.95
CA GLY A 121 8.22 -15.73 -8.77
C GLY A 121 6.99 -16.19 -7.97
N ASN A 122 7.04 -16.17 -6.63
CA ASN A 122 5.86 -16.41 -5.81
C ASN A 122 4.91 -15.23 -5.96
N SER A 123 3.63 -15.53 -6.11
CA SER A 123 2.60 -14.52 -6.29
C SER A 123 1.49 -14.65 -5.24
N ALA A 124 1.01 -13.52 -4.76
CA ALA A 124 -0.18 -13.42 -3.90
C ALA A 124 -1.27 -12.65 -4.63
N MET A 125 -2.52 -13.02 -4.35
CA MET A 125 -3.70 -12.31 -4.85
C MET A 125 -4.34 -11.56 -3.69
N LEU A 126 -4.59 -10.27 -3.89
CA LEU A 126 -5.38 -9.43 -3.00
C LEU A 126 -6.55 -8.85 -3.79
N TYR A 127 -7.56 -8.42 -3.06
CA TYR A 127 -8.81 -7.92 -3.60
C TYR A 127 -9.23 -6.64 -2.90
N SER A 128 -9.97 -5.82 -3.61
CA SER A 128 -10.53 -4.57 -3.09
C SER A 128 -11.89 -4.29 -3.71
N ARG A 129 -12.55 -3.25 -3.21
CA ARG A 129 -13.81 -2.70 -3.72
C ARG A 129 -13.59 -1.25 -4.12
N ARG A 130 -14.38 -0.74 -5.06
CA ARG A 130 -14.22 0.66 -5.52
C ARG A 130 -14.53 1.69 -4.43
N ASP A 131 -15.32 1.32 -3.43
CA ASP A 131 -15.66 2.16 -2.29
C ASP A 131 -14.67 2.06 -1.12
N TRP A 132 -13.58 1.29 -1.25
CA TRP A 132 -12.48 1.24 -0.28
C TRP A 132 -11.29 2.13 -0.67
N GLU A 133 -11.58 3.21 -1.38
CA GLU A 133 -10.62 4.25 -1.74
C GLU A 133 -10.35 5.15 -0.52
N ILE A 134 -9.09 5.56 -0.34
CA ILE A 134 -8.66 6.42 0.76
C ILE A 134 -8.42 7.82 0.19
N ASP A 135 -9.08 8.86 0.71
CA ASP A 135 -8.71 10.23 0.35
C ASP A 135 -7.37 10.58 1.00
N PRO A 136 -6.31 10.86 0.21
CA PRO A 136 -5.02 11.25 0.76
C PRO A 136 -5.02 12.63 1.43
N HIS A 137 -6.09 13.42 1.38
CA HIS A 137 -6.19 14.64 2.18
C HIS A 137 -6.81 14.40 3.55
N ASP A 138 -7.51 13.28 3.70
CA ASP A 138 -8.27 12.94 4.90
C ASP A 138 -8.31 11.42 5.12
N ALA A 139 -7.10 10.85 5.24
CA ALA A 139 -6.95 9.40 5.34
C ALA A 139 -7.62 8.84 6.61
N ALA A 140 -7.65 9.61 7.70
CA ALA A 140 -8.28 9.19 8.95
C ALA A 140 -9.80 9.06 8.79
N ASP A 141 -10.46 10.08 8.23
CA ASP A 141 -11.91 10.04 8.03
C ASP A 141 -12.30 8.97 6.98
N SER A 142 -11.51 8.81 5.92
CA SER A 142 -11.75 7.76 4.90
C SER A 142 -11.68 6.35 5.49
N LEU A 143 -10.71 6.09 6.37
CA LEU A 143 -10.58 4.79 7.05
C LEU A 143 -11.72 4.54 8.04
N ALA A 144 -12.24 5.59 8.67
CA ALA A 144 -13.39 5.50 9.57
C ALA A 144 -14.67 5.15 8.80
N GLU A 145 -14.92 5.77 7.66
CA GLU A 145 -16.07 5.46 6.79
C GLU A 145 -16.06 3.99 6.32
N ILE A 146 -14.90 3.49 5.87
CA ILE A 146 -14.73 2.08 5.47
C ILE A 146 -15.06 1.13 6.64
N THR A 147 -14.67 1.51 7.86
CA THR A 147 -14.90 0.72 9.07
C THR A 147 -16.38 0.71 9.48
N GLU A 148 -17.11 1.82 9.27
CA GLU A 148 -18.55 1.88 9.54
C GLU A 148 -19.34 0.96 8.62
N ASP A 149 -18.97 0.91 7.33
CA ASP A 149 -19.62 0.06 6.33
C ASP A 149 -19.24 -1.42 6.49
N GLU A 150 -18.00 -1.70 6.85
CA GLU A 150 -17.46 -3.06 7.02
C GLU A 150 -16.84 -3.23 8.41
N PRO A 151 -17.66 -3.41 9.47
CA PRO A 151 -17.20 -3.44 10.85
C PRO A 151 -16.22 -4.59 11.15
N ALA A 152 -16.19 -5.63 10.31
CA ALA A 152 -15.21 -6.71 10.39
C ALA A 152 -13.77 -6.23 10.14
N LEU A 153 -13.59 -5.06 9.51
CA LEU A 153 -12.29 -4.44 9.22
C LEU A 153 -11.82 -3.47 10.31
N ALA A 154 -12.64 -3.16 11.32
CA ALA A 154 -12.32 -2.15 12.34
C ALA A 154 -10.95 -2.37 12.98
N GLY A 155 -10.68 -3.59 13.44
CA GLY A 155 -9.39 -3.89 14.06
C GLY A 155 -8.19 -3.73 13.11
N VAL A 156 -8.40 -3.85 11.79
CA VAL A 156 -7.34 -3.69 10.79
C VAL A 156 -7.01 -2.22 10.52
N LEU A 157 -8.05 -1.38 10.48
CA LEU A 157 -7.95 0.01 10.01
C LEU A 157 -7.78 1.03 11.15
N GLU A 158 -8.08 0.68 12.40
CA GLU A 158 -7.84 1.51 13.60
C GLU A 158 -6.34 1.52 14.03
N LEU A 159 -5.43 1.84 13.11
CA LEU A 159 -4.05 2.18 13.47
C LEU A 159 -4.02 3.62 14.00
N GLU A 160 -4.03 3.75 15.33
CA GLU A 160 -3.98 5.03 16.04
C GLU A 160 -2.85 5.98 15.54
N ASP A 161 -3.26 7.19 15.19
CA ASP A 161 -2.52 8.47 15.06
C ASP A 161 -0.98 8.45 14.87
N GLY A 162 -0.56 8.81 13.66
CA GLY A 162 0.40 9.91 13.47
C GLY A 162 1.79 9.78 14.09
N ALA A 163 2.54 8.71 13.80
CA ALA A 163 3.98 8.71 14.07
C ALA A 163 4.71 9.57 13.02
N ASN A 164 5.16 10.77 13.42
CA ASN A 164 6.10 11.60 12.66
C ASN A 164 7.34 10.79 12.25
N LEU A 165 7.42 10.39 10.97
CA LEU A 165 8.57 9.67 10.45
C LEU A 165 9.63 10.65 9.95
N PRO A 166 10.90 10.55 10.40
CA PRO A 166 11.97 11.40 9.90
C PRO A 166 12.23 11.14 8.40
N GLU A 167 12.50 12.24 7.70
CA GLU A 167 12.99 12.27 6.32
C GLU A 167 14.40 11.62 6.31
N LEU A 168 14.53 10.45 5.69
CA LEU A 168 15.79 9.69 5.67
C LEU A 168 16.24 9.52 4.24
N ASP A 169 17.50 9.89 4.03
CA ASP A 169 18.26 9.85 2.79
C ASP A 169 18.34 8.40 2.24
N MET A 170 17.86 8.23 1.01
CA MET A 170 17.53 6.94 0.39
C MET A 170 18.72 6.28 -0.34
N GLU A 171 19.93 6.85 -0.27
CA GLU A 171 21.01 6.51 -1.21
C GLU A 171 21.93 5.35 -0.82
N ALA A 172 21.65 4.60 0.25
CA ALA A 172 22.47 3.44 0.59
C ALA A 172 21.66 2.29 1.20
N ALA A 173 22.23 1.09 1.07
CA ALA A 173 21.82 -0.20 1.63
C ALA A 173 21.00 -1.08 0.67
N GLU A 174 21.61 -2.19 0.29
CA GLU A 174 20.97 -3.38 -0.27
C GLU A 174 20.95 -4.39 0.89
N ASP A 175 19.77 -4.86 1.30
CA ASP A 175 19.57 -6.19 1.89
C ASP A 175 18.07 -6.50 2.05
N GLU A 176 17.77 -7.80 2.06
CA GLU A 176 16.64 -8.48 1.41
C GLU A 176 15.47 -8.78 2.36
N TRP A 177 14.31 -8.14 2.13
CA TRP A 177 13.02 -8.55 2.72
C TRP A 177 12.32 -9.56 1.80
N SER A 178 11.82 -10.67 2.36
CA SER A 178 11.18 -11.78 1.62
C SER A 178 9.67 -11.79 1.85
N LEU A 179 8.89 -11.83 0.76
CA LEU A 179 7.43 -12.01 0.79
C LEU A 179 6.98 -13.19 1.66
N ARG A 180 7.79 -14.24 1.82
CA ARG A 180 7.39 -15.45 2.58
C ARG A 180 7.13 -15.19 4.06
N ASP A 181 7.70 -14.12 4.60
CA ASP A 181 7.53 -13.79 6.02
C ASP A 181 6.19 -13.06 6.26
N VAL A 182 5.54 -12.56 5.18
CA VAL A 182 4.32 -11.74 5.25
C VAL A 182 3.18 -12.24 4.36
N LEU A 183 3.44 -13.10 3.36
CA LEU A 183 2.44 -13.74 2.50
C LEU A 183 2.73 -15.25 2.49
N PRO A 184 1.77 -16.12 2.90
CA PRO A 184 1.98 -17.56 3.02
C PRO A 184 2.27 -18.28 1.70
#